data_AF-A0A348SDE2-F1
#
_entry.id   AF-A0A348SDE2-F1
#
_cell.length_a   1.000
_cell.length_b   1.000
_cell.length_c   1.000
_cell.angle_alpha   90.00
_cell.angle_beta   90.00
_cell.angle_gamma   90.00
#
_symmetry.space_group_name_H-M   'P 1'
#
loop_
_entity.id
_entity.type
_entity.pdbx_description
1 polymer ?
#
loop_
_entity_poly.entity_id
_entity_poly.type
_entity_poly.pdbx_seq_one_letter_code
_entity_poly.pdbx_strand_id
1 'polypeptide(L)'
;FTVFAAGGWAFLAWLADGALPVPEAGAPIQSAGPELDALRRLLLVLVASLATLWTLRIARGSDGRIVGAITVAVGVGVILVGALGWGTTPLIAIALASQLLILTYVTGCAFAAMILAHWYLVTPKLPESPLLLLSRALGAGVAVQIALFLIWQLMGLGGLGAGWDFFAILRLLIGLIFPALLTYAGWRTARARSMESATGLLYIDLGAVITGTILASGLFFGAGILV
;
A
#
# COMPACT_ATOMS: atom_id res chain seq x y z
N PHE A 1 6.53 -2.15 -18.50
CA PHE A 1 6.93 -2.71 -17.19
C PHE A 1 5.89 -2.44 -16.11
N THR A 2 5.64 -1.19 -15.69
CA THR A 2 4.72 -0.86 -14.57
C THR A 2 3.30 -1.41 -14.73
N VAL A 3 2.76 -1.37 -15.95
CA VAL A 3 1.41 -1.86 -16.25
C VAL A 3 1.33 -3.39 -16.15
N PHE A 4 2.37 -4.09 -16.63
CA PHE A 4 2.50 -5.53 -16.49
C PHE A 4 2.64 -5.94 -15.02
N ALA A 5 3.42 -5.18 -14.24
CA ALA A 5 3.53 -5.38 -12.79
C ALA A 5 2.17 -5.20 -12.10
N ALA A 6 1.35 -4.22 -12.52
CA ALA A 6 0.00 -4.04 -11.97
C ALA A 6 -0.90 -5.27 -12.20
N GLY A 7 -0.82 -5.90 -13.38
CA GLY A 7 -1.50 -7.18 -13.65
C GLY A 7 -1.01 -8.31 -12.73
N GLY A 8 0.32 -8.43 -12.56
CA GLY A 8 0.93 -9.39 -11.62
C GLY A 8 0.49 -9.17 -10.18
N TRP A 9 0.51 -7.93 -9.69
CA TRP A 9 0.06 -7.58 -8.34
C TRP A 9 -1.44 -7.87 -8.14
N ALA A 10 -2.28 -7.59 -9.13
CA ALA A 10 -3.71 -7.88 -9.04
C ALA A 10 -3.99 -9.40 -8.98
N PHE A 11 -3.23 -10.20 -9.73
CA PHE A 11 -3.31 -11.66 -9.65
C PHE A 11 -2.83 -12.19 -8.28
N LEU A 12 -1.70 -11.67 -7.77
CA LEU A 12 -1.19 -12.03 -6.45
C LEU A 12 -2.18 -11.63 -5.34
N ALA A 13 -2.82 -10.47 -5.45
CA ALA A 13 -3.85 -10.04 -4.50
C ALA A 13 -5.05 -11.00 -4.49
N TRP A 14 -5.51 -11.43 -5.67
CA TRP A 14 -6.58 -12.44 -5.77
C TRP A 14 -6.18 -13.79 -5.16
N LEU A 15 -4.94 -14.24 -5.38
CA LEU A 15 -4.43 -15.46 -4.75
C LEU A 15 -4.31 -15.34 -3.22
N ALA A 16 -3.73 -14.24 -2.73
CA ALA A 16 -3.55 -13.97 -1.31
C ALA A 16 -4.90 -13.88 -0.57
N ASP A 17 -5.93 -13.39 -1.25
CA ASP A 17 -7.29 -13.31 -0.69
C ASP A 17 -7.87 -14.68 -0.30
N GLY A 18 -7.55 -15.71 -1.08
CA GLY A 18 -7.94 -17.09 -0.77
C GLY A 18 -7.24 -17.67 0.45
N ALA A 19 -6.18 -17.03 0.94
CA ALA A 19 -5.35 -17.50 2.05
C ALA A 19 -5.50 -16.65 3.33
N LEU A 20 -6.48 -15.75 3.38
CA LEU A 20 -6.73 -14.94 4.58
C LEU A 20 -7.12 -15.86 5.77
N PRO A 21 -6.50 -15.67 6.95
CA PRO A 21 -6.82 -16.46 8.12
C PRO A 21 -8.24 -16.15 8.63
N VAL A 22 -8.83 -17.12 9.34
CA VAL A 22 -10.05 -16.86 10.12
C VAL A 22 -9.66 -15.97 11.31
N PRO A 23 -10.35 -14.84 11.53
CA PRO A 23 -10.05 -13.98 12.66
C PRO A 23 -10.12 -14.71 14.00
N GLU A 24 -9.20 -14.39 14.91
CA GLU A 24 -9.20 -14.96 16.26
C GLU A 24 -10.45 -14.56 17.05
N ALA A 25 -10.90 -15.44 17.95
CA ALA A 25 -12.03 -15.16 18.81
C ALA A 25 -11.72 -13.98 19.74
N GLY A 26 -12.53 -12.92 19.68
CA GLY A 26 -12.33 -11.70 20.45
C GLY A 26 -11.50 -10.61 19.74
N ALA A 27 -11.01 -10.87 18.53
CA ALA A 27 -10.42 -9.82 17.70
C ALA A 27 -11.48 -8.75 17.35
N PRO A 28 -11.09 -7.47 17.18
CA PRO A 28 -11.99 -6.40 16.73
C PRO A 28 -12.50 -6.59 15.30
N ILE A 29 -12.06 -7.63 14.60
CA ILE A 29 -12.44 -7.98 13.23
C ILE A 29 -13.20 -9.30 13.20
N GLN A 30 -14.04 -9.46 12.19
CA GLN A 30 -14.88 -10.64 11.99
C GLN A 30 -14.80 -11.15 10.57
N SER A 31 -15.25 -12.39 10.35
CA SER A 31 -15.47 -12.90 9.00
C SER A 31 -16.62 -12.12 8.35
N ALA A 32 -16.43 -11.71 7.10
CA ALA A 32 -17.47 -11.04 6.34
C ALA A 32 -18.65 -11.99 6.07
N GLY A 33 -19.87 -11.44 6.10
CA GLY A 33 -21.05 -12.16 5.65
C GLY A 33 -20.94 -12.59 4.17
N PRO A 34 -21.66 -13.64 3.75
CA PRO A 34 -21.48 -14.27 2.43
C PRO A 34 -21.69 -13.30 1.26
N GLU A 35 -22.63 -12.35 1.38
CA GLU A 35 -22.92 -11.37 0.33
C GLU A 35 -21.78 -10.36 0.14
N LEU A 36 -21.26 -9.80 1.25
CA LEU A 36 -20.15 -8.85 1.20
C LEU A 36 -18.86 -9.52 0.76
N ASP A 37 -18.62 -10.76 1.20
CA ASP A 37 -17.46 -11.53 0.76
C ASP A 37 -17.52 -11.85 -0.74
N ALA A 38 -18.69 -12.26 -1.25
CA ALA A 38 -18.90 -12.51 -2.67
C ALA A 38 -18.70 -11.23 -3.51
N LEU A 39 -19.26 -10.10 -3.07
CA LEU A 39 -19.07 -8.80 -3.74
C LEU A 39 -17.60 -8.39 -3.77
N ARG A 40 -16.90 -8.50 -2.64
CA ARG A 40 -15.48 -8.17 -2.52
C ARG A 40 -14.61 -9.02 -3.45
N ARG A 41 -14.85 -10.34 -3.52
CA ARG A 41 -14.17 -11.27 -4.44
C ARG A 41 -14.46 -10.95 -5.90
N LEU A 42 -15.70 -10.62 -6.24
CA LEU A 42 -16.07 -10.17 -7.58
C LEU A 42 -15.29 -8.91 -7.96
N LEU A 43 -15.23 -7.91 -7.06
CA LEU A 43 -14.46 -6.69 -7.28
C LEU A 43 -12.96 -6.98 -7.46
N LEU A 44 -12.38 -7.91 -6.71
CA LEU A 44 -10.99 -8.35 -6.90
C LEU A 44 -10.74 -8.95 -8.29
N VAL A 45 -11.64 -9.83 -8.75
CA VAL A 45 -11.57 -10.39 -10.11
C VAL A 45 -11.69 -9.29 -11.16
N LEU A 46 -12.55 -8.29 -10.94
CA LEU A 46 -12.66 -7.13 -11.82
C LEU A 46 -11.38 -6.30 -11.83
N VAL A 47 -10.71 -6.08 -10.69
CA VAL A 47 -9.40 -5.40 -10.63
C VAL A 47 -8.37 -6.16 -11.48
N ALA A 48 -8.25 -7.48 -11.31
CA ALA A 48 -7.33 -8.30 -12.09
C ALA A 48 -7.62 -8.26 -13.60
N SER A 49 -8.91 -8.34 -13.95
CA SER A 49 -9.37 -8.29 -15.35
C SER A 49 -9.10 -6.91 -15.98
N LEU A 50 -9.40 -5.83 -15.25
CA LEU A 50 -9.19 -4.46 -15.72
C LEU A 50 -7.70 -4.10 -15.79
N ALA A 51 -6.88 -4.56 -14.85
CA ALA A 51 -5.41 -4.40 -14.91
C ALA A 51 -4.81 -5.13 -16.12
N THR A 52 -5.33 -6.32 -16.44
CA THR A 52 -4.94 -7.06 -17.65
C THR A 52 -5.38 -6.32 -18.92
N LEU A 53 -6.62 -5.84 -18.98
CA LEU A 53 -7.13 -5.02 -20.08
C LEU A 53 -6.30 -3.75 -20.26
N TRP A 54 -5.94 -3.08 -19.17
CA TRP A 54 -5.11 -1.89 -19.18
C TRP A 54 -3.72 -2.17 -19.77
N THR A 55 -3.11 -3.30 -19.38
CA THR A 55 -1.85 -3.81 -19.97
C THR A 55 -1.96 -4.00 -21.48
N LEU A 56 -3.01 -4.68 -21.93
CA LEU A 56 -3.23 -4.95 -23.36
C LEU A 56 -3.48 -3.67 -24.15
N ARG A 57 -4.20 -2.69 -23.59
CA ARG A 57 -4.44 -1.40 -24.25
C ARG A 57 -3.16 -0.59 -24.42
N ILE A 58 -2.34 -0.51 -23.38
CA ILE A 58 -1.05 0.18 -23.47
C ILE A 58 -0.11 -0.53 -24.46
N ALA A 59 -0.09 -1.87 -24.48
CA ALA A 59 0.67 -2.63 -25.46
C ALA A 59 0.24 -2.38 -26.91
N ARG A 60 -1.03 -2.00 -27.14
CA ARG A 60 -1.58 -1.62 -28.46
C ARG A 60 -1.45 -0.12 -28.78
N GLY A 61 -0.76 0.66 -27.96
CA GLY A 61 -0.51 2.08 -28.20
C GLY A 61 -1.61 3.04 -27.70
N SER A 62 -2.60 2.56 -26.94
CA SER A 62 -3.58 3.42 -26.25
C SER A 62 -2.98 4.03 -24.98
N ASP A 63 -3.45 5.21 -24.58
CA ASP A 63 -3.03 5.85 -23.32
C ASP A 63 -3.54 5.12 -22.06
N GLY A 64 -4.57 4.28 -22.20
CA GLY A 64 -5.14 3.44 -21.15
C GLY A 64 -5.74 4.19 -19.95
N ARG A 65 -5.83 5.53 -19.98
CA ARG A 65 -6.09 6.35 -18.77
C ARG A 65 -7.42 6.06 -18.12
N ILE A 66 -8.48 5.94 -18.93
CA ILE A 66 -9.83 5.64 -18.44
C ILE A 66 -9.88 4.26 -17.78
N VAL A 67 -9.27 3.25 -18.41
CA VAL A 67 -9.24 1.88 -17.85
C VAL A 67 -8.44 1.87 -16.55
N GLY A 68 -7.31 2.58 -16.49
CA GLY A 68 -6.53 2.75 -15.27
C GLY A 68 -7.34 3.41 -14.15
N ALA A 69 -8.05 4.51 -14.44
CA ALA A 69 -8.89 5.20 -13.46
C ALA A 69 -10.04 4.32 -12.93
N ILE A 70 -10.71 3.58 -13.81
CA ILE A 70 -11.74 2.61 -13.41
C ILE A 70 -11.12 1.50 -12.56
N THR A 71 -9.94 0.99 -12.90
CA THR A 71 -9.23 -0.04 -12.12
C THR A 71 -8.96 0.46 -10.68
N VAL A 72 -8.49 1.71 -10.54
CA VAL A 72 -8.29 2.33 -9.21
C VAL A 72 -9.61 2.44 -8.46
N ALA A 73 -10.69 2.91 -9.10
CA ALA A 73 -12.00 3.04 -8.46
C ALA A 73 -12.54 1.69 -7.96
N VAL A 74 -12.41 0.63 -8.77
CA VAL A 74 -12.81 -0.73 -8.38
C VAL A 74 -11.92 -1.26 -7.25
N GLY A 75 -10.61 -1.00 -7.29
CA GLY A 75 -9.68 -1.36 -6.21
C GLY A 75 -10.00 -0.67 -4.88
N VAL A 76 -10.38 0.61 -4.91
CA VAL A 76 -10.93 1.30 -3.74
C VAL A 76 -12.22 0.62 -3.27
N GLY A 77 -13.10 0.22 -4.19
CA GLY A 77 -14.29 -0.57 -3.88
C GLY A 77 -13.99 -1.87 -3.14
N VAL A 78 -12.97 -2.63 -3.57
CA VAL A 78 -12.52 -3.85 -2.87
C VAL A 78 -12.19 -3.53 -1.40
N ILE A 79 -11.41 -2.47 -1.17
CA ILE A 79 -10.96 -2.09 0.17
C ILE A 79 -12.15 -1.68 1.03
N LEU A 80 -13.07 -0.87 0.50
CA LEU A 80 -14.25 -0.40 1.24
C LEU A 80 -15.20 -1.54 1.59
N VAL A 81 -15.50 -2.43 0.63
CA VAL A 81 -16.36 -3.59 0.89
C VAL A 81 -15.71 -4.56 1.87
N GLY A 82 -14.39 -4.79 1.75
CA GLY A 82 -13.65 -5.59 2.72
C GLY A 82 -13.68 -5.00 4.12
N ALA A 83 -13.44 -3.69 4.24
CA ALA A 83 -13.45 -3.01 5.53
C ALA A 83 -14.83 -3.05 6.21
N LEU A 84 -15.91 -2.87 5.42
CA LEU A 84 -17.29 -3.01 5.90
C LEU A 84 -17.63 -4.44 6.31
N GLY A 85 -17.13 -5.44 5.57
CA GLY A 85 -17.37 -6.85 5.88
C GLY A 85 -16.62 -7.32 7.11
N TRP A 86 -15.37 -6.89 7.28
CA TRP A 86 -14.50 -7.33 8.38
C TRP A 86 -14.64 -6.50 9.65
N GLY A 87 -15.12 -5.27 9.58
CA GLY A 87 -15.32 -4.41 10.75
C GLY A 87 -16.51 -4.87 11.59
N THR A 88 -16.31 -5.00 12.90
CA THR A 88 -17.41 -5.30 13.85
C THR A 88 -18.24 -4.06 14.21
N THR A 89 -17.68 -2.86 14.03
CA THR A 89 -18.36 -1.58 14.23
C THR A 89 -18.05 -0.60 13.09
N PRO A 90 -18.88 0.44 12.86
CA PRO A 90 -18.59 1.45 11.85
C PRO A 90 -17.22 2.13 12.04
N LEU A 91 -16.81 2.34 13.28
CA LEU A 91 -15.51 2.92 13.60
C LEU A 91 -14.36 2.02 13.14
N ILE A 92 -14.44 0.72 13.42
CA ILE A 92 -13.42 -0.25 13.02
C ILE A 92 -13.38 -0.38 11.50
N ALA A 93 -14.54 -0.37 10.82
CA ALA A 93 -14.60 -0.38 9.36
C ALA A 93 -13.91 0.86 8.76
N ILE A 94 -14.14 2.05 9.31
CA ILE A 94 -13.49 3.29 8.86
C ILE A 94 -11.97 3.22 9.10
N ALA A 95 -11.56 2.82 10.29
CA ALA A 95 -10.16 2.74 10.66
C ALA A 95 -9.41 1.73 9.76
N LEU A 96 -10.01 0.57 9.52
CA LEU A 96 -9.52 -0.45 8.59
C LEU A 96 -9.44 0.05 7.15
N ALA A 97 -10.51 0.68 6.64
CA ALA A 97 -10.51 1.24 5.29
C ALA A 97 -9.38 2.24 5.10
N SER A 98 -9.18 3.14 6.07
CA SER A 98 -8.14 4.15 6.02
C SER A 98 -6.73 3.54 6.07
N GLN A 99 -6.51 2.49 6.89
CA GLN A 99 -5.24 1.76 6.94
C GLN A 99 -4.94 1.06 5.61
N LEU A 100 -5.88 0.30 5.05
CA LEU A 100 -5.68 -0.41 3.78
C LEU A 100 -5.47 0.54 2.61
N LEU A 101 -6.21 1.66 2.57
CA LEU A 101 -6.03 2.70 1.55
C LEU A 101 -4.63 3.31 1.62
N ILE A 102 -4.15 3.67 2.82
CA ILE A 102 -2.83 4.28 2.94
C ILE A 102 -1.69 3.29 2.71
N LEU A 103 -1.85 2.02 3.11
CA LEU A 103 -0.87 0.96 2.81
C LEU A 103 -0.76 0.74 1.30
N THR A 104 -1.89 0.66 0.60
CA THR A 104 -1.94 0.53 -0.86
C THR A 104 -1.30 1.74 -1.54
N TYR A 105 -1.63 2.96 -1.10
CA TYR A 105 -1.07 4.20 -1.65
C TYR A 105 0.45 4.27 -1.50
N VAL A 106 0.96 4.07 -0.28
CA VAL A 106 2.40 4.17 0.01
C VAL A 106 3.19 3.07 -0.72
N THR A 107 2.68 1.84 -0.74
CA THR A 107 3.32 0.74 -1.48
C THR A 107 3.38 1.03 -2.98
N GLY A 108 2.27 1.51 -3.57
CA GLY A 108 2.21 1.91 -4.97
C GLY A 108 3.15 3.07 -5.31
N CYS A 109 3.19 4.10 -4.46
CA CYS A 109 4.10 5.24 -4.61
C CYS A 109 5.57 4.82 -4.50
N ALA A 110 5.94 3.99 -3.52
CA ALA A 110 7.29 3.49 -3.36
C ALA A 110 7.74 2.66 -4.57
N PHE A 111 6.86 1.78 -5.06
CA PHE A 111 7.14 0.97 -6.24
C PHE A 111 7.30 1.82 -7.51
N ALA A 112 6.41 2.80 -7.72
CA ALA A 112 6.49 3.73 -8.84
C ALA A 112 7.75 4.60 -8.77
N ALA A 113 8.11 5.11 -7.60
CA ALA A 113 9.31 5.91 -7.37
C ALA A 113 10.58 5.09 -7.63
N MET A 114 10.65 3.85 -7.13
CA MET A 114 11.77 2.94 -7.37
C MET A 114 11.95 2.63 -8.86
N ILE A 115 10.86 2.27 -9.57
CA ILE A 115 10.92 2.01 -11.01
C ILE A 115 11.44 3.24 -11.75
N LEU A 116 10.88 4.41 -11.45
CA LEU A 116 11.30 5.64 -12.09
C LEU A 116 12.78 5.95 -11.78
N ALA A 117 13.21 5.74 -10.54
CA ALA A 117 14.61 5.90 -10.13
C ALA A 117 15.54 5.00 -10.96
N HIS A 118 15.18 3.73 -11.14
CA HIS A 118 15.93 2.81 -12.00
C HIS A 118 16.04 3.31 -13.45
N TRP A 119 14.99 3.93 -14.01
CA TRP A 119 15.05 4.53 -15.34
C TRP A 119 16.07 5.68 -15.45
N TYR A 120 16.35 6.43 -14.38
CA TYR A 120 17.40 7.46 -14.40
C TYR A 120 18.81 6.88 -14.46
N LEU A 121 19.03 5.64 -13.98
CA LEU A 121 20.32 4.97 -14.12
C LEU A 121 20.62 4.59 -15.58
N VAL A 122 19.59 4.11 -16.28
CA VAL A 122 19.74 3.61 -17.66
C VAL A 122 19.50 4.68 -18.72
N THR A 123 18.76 5.74 -18.37
CA THR A 123 18.44 6.87 -19.25
C THR A 123 18.71 8.20 -18.54
N PRO A 124 19.97 8.67 -18.46
CA PRO A 124 20.37 9.81 -17.64
C PRO A 124 19.78 11.17 -18.07
N LYS A 125 19.21 11.27 -19.27
CA LYS A 125 18.70 12.53 -19.84
C LYS A 125 17.26 12.87 -19.41
N LEU A 126 16.65 12.08 -18.54
CA LEU A 126 15.29 12.32 -18.07
C LEU A 126 15.25 13.52 -17.11
N PRO A 127 14.19 14.35 -17.14
CA PRO A 127 14.01 15.46 -16.20
C PRO A 127 13.77 14.93 -14.79
N GLU A 128 14.30 15.58 -13.75
CA GLU A 128 14.16 15.17 -12.34
C GLU A 128 12.75 15.40 -11.75
N SER A 129 11.93 16.22 -12.41
CA SER A 129 10.65 16.67 -11.87
C SER A 129 9.64 15.55 -11.54
N PRO A 130 9.50 14.45 -12.33
CA PRO A 130 8.56 13.39 -11.98
C PRO A 130 9.02 12.61 -10.75
N LEU A 131 10.33 12.43 -10.56
CA LEU A 131 10.87 11.77 -9.35
C LEU A 131 10.61 12.60 -8.11
N LEU A 132 10.83 13.92 -8.18
CA LEU A 132 10.55 14.82 -7.07
C LEU A 132 9.07 14.81 -6.68
N LEU A 133 8.18 14.72 -7.67
CA LEU A 133 6.74 14.60 -7.42
C LEU A 133 6.40 13.27 -6.73
N LEU A 134 6.92 12.14 -7.22
CA LEU A 134 6.67 10.84 -6.62
C LEU A 134 7.27 10.72 -5.21
N SER A 135 8.48 11.22 -4.97
CA SER A 135 9.09 11.21 -3.63
C SER A 135 8.32 12.08 -2.64
N ARG A 136 7.75 13.20 -3.08
CA ARG A 136 6.87 14.03 -2.23
C ARG A 136 5.55 13.33 -1.92
N ALA A 137 4.95 12.69 -2.93
CA ALA A 137 3.73 11.90 -2.76
C ALA A 137 3.95 10.74 -1.77
N LEU A 138 5.06 10.01 -1.93
CA LEU A 138 5.48 8.97 -0.99
C LEU A 138 5.67 9.52 0.42
N GLY A 139 6.41 10.62 0.56
CA GLY A 139 6.67 11.25 1.87
C GLY A 139 5.39 11.72 2.56
N ALA A 140 4.44 12.29 1.81
CA ALA A 140 3.13 12.65 2.33
C ALA A 140 2.34 11.41 2.78
N GLY A 141 2.37 10.33 2.00
CA GLY A 141 1.74 9.07 2.36
C GLY A 141 2.31 8.46 3.64
N VAL A 142 3.65 8.42 3.78
CA VAL A 142 4.31 7.93 5.01
C VAL A 142 3.97 8.81 6.21
N ALA A 143 3.91 10.14 6.04
CA ALA A 143 3.49 11.05 7.10
C ALA A 143 2.04 10.77 7.56
N VAL A 144 1.14 10.49 6.62
CA VAL A 144 -0.23 10.06 6.96
C VAL A 144 -0.23 8.72 7.69
N GLN A 145 0.60 7.75 7.29
CA GLN A 145 0.70 6.48 8.04
C GLN A 145 1.17 6.70 9.49
N ILE A 146 2.16 7.57 9.71
CA ILE A 146 2.62 7.92 11.06
C ILE A 146 1.48 8.56 11.86
N ALA A 147 0.74 9.49 11.27
CA ALA A 147 -0.40 10.12 11.93
C ALA A 147 -1.48 9.09 12.30
N LEU A 148 -1.84 8.19 11.37
CA LEU A 148 -2.83 7.14 11.62
C LEU A 148 -2.36 6.16 12.69
N PHE A 149 -1.09 5.72 12.68
CA PHE A 149 -0.51 4.89 13.74
C PHE A 149 -0.72 5.53 15.12
N LEU A 150 -0.41 6.83 15.27
CA LEU A 150 -0.59 7.55 16.52
C LEU A 150 -2.08 7.67 16.91
N ILE A 151 -2.96 7.96 15.95
CA ILE A 151 -4.40 8.05 16.19
C ILE A 151 -4.95 6.71 16.69
N TRP A 152 -4.61 5.59 16.04
CA TRP A 152 -5.07 4.27 16.47
C TRP A 152 -4.54 3.90 17.84
N GLN A 153 -3.29 4.25 18.13
CA GLN A 153 -2.71 4.05 19.45
C GLN A 153 -3.45 4.84 20.54
N LEU A 154 -3.81 6.09 20.28
CA LEU A 154 -4.57 6.93 21.23
C LEU A 154 -6.02 6.48 21.40
N MET A 155 -6.59 5.84 20.37
CA MET A 155 -7.95 5.29 20.40
C MET A 155 -8.01 3.88 21.01
N GLY A 156 -6.88 3.32 21.48
CA GLY A 156 -6.81 1.97 22.04
C GLY A 156 -6.94 0.85 20.99
N LEU A 157 -6.76 1.18 19.71
CA LEU A 157 -6.78 0.23 18.58
C LEU A 157 -5.36 -0.15 18.11
N GLY A 158 -4.33 0.49 18.69
CA GLY A 158 -2.92 0.24 18.41
C GLY A 158 -2.31 -0.86 19.29
N GLY A 159 -1.09 -1.27 18.96
CA GLY A 159 -0.46 -2.44 19.58
C GLY A 159 0.36 -2.16 20.85
N LEU A 160 0.72 -0.90 21.14
CA LEU A 160 1.48 -0.55 22.35
C LEU A 160 0.57 -0.63 23.58
N GLY A 161 1.03 -1.28 24.63
CA GLY A 161 0.27 -1.54 25.85
C GLY A 161 -0.77 -2.65 25.72
N ALA A 162 -0.95 -3.24 24.53
CA ALA A 162 -1.91 -4.30 24.25
C ALA A 162 -1.28 -5.70 24.19
N GLY A 163 -0.02 -5.85 24.61
CA GLY A 163 0.73 -7.12 24.54
C GLY A 163 1.40 -7.39 23.20
N TRP A 164 1.31 -6.46 22.24
CA TRP A 164 1.93 -6.51 20.92
C TRP A 164 3.02 -5.45 20.73
N ASP A 165 3.57 -4.96 21.85
CA ASP A 165 4.51 -3.85 21.91
C ASP A 165 5.70 -4.04 20.98
N PHE A 166 6.29 -5.24 20.98
CA PHE A 166 7.44 -5.55 20.13
C PHE A 166 7.14 -5.30 18.64
N PHE A 167 6.01 -5.79 18.15
CA PHE A 167 5.63 -5.65 16.76
C PHE A 167 5.16 -4.22 16.43
N ALA A 168 4.49 -3.54 17.35
CA ALA A 168 4.12 -2.13 17.19
C ALA A 168 5.37 -1.22 17.13
N ILE A 169 6.39 -1.49 17.94
CA ILE A 169 7.68 -0.79 17.89
C ILE A 169 8.40 -1.10 16.57
N LEU A 170 8.44 -2.36 16.12
CA LEU A 170 9.01 -2.70 14.82
C LEU A 170 8.31 -1.96 13.68
N ARG A 171 6.98 -1.89 13.73
CA ARG A 171 6.19 -1.13 12.76
C ARG A 171 6.52 0.35 12.79
N LEU A 172 6.61 0.96 13.97
CA LEU A 172 6.98 2.36 14.11
C LEU A 172 8.40 2.66 13.62
N LEU A 173 9.40 1.88 14.05
CA LEU A 173 10.79 2.17 13.74
C LEU A 173 11.15 1.77 12.30
N ILE A 174 10.85 0.53 11.91
CA ILE A 174 11.27 -0.06 10.63
C ILE A 174 10.25 0.18 9.53
N GLY A 175 8.96 0.13 9.87
CA GLY A 175 7.88 0.29 8.89
C GLY A 175 7.48 1.73 8.62
N LEU A 176 7.85 2.70 9.48
CA LEU A 176 7.41 4.10 9.36
C LEU A 176 8.57 5.10 9.41
N ILE A 177 9.31 5.15 10.53
CA ILE A 177 10.39 6.14 10.70
C ILE A 177 11.51 5.90 9.68
N PHE A 178 11.96 4.66 9.52
CA PHE A 178 13.02 4.34 8.58
C PHE A 178 12.65 4.68 7.11
N PRO A 179 11.48 4.27 6.58
CA PRO A 179 10.98 4.75 5.28
C PRO A 179 10.90 6.27 5.19
N ALA A 180 10.40 6.96 6.22
CA ALA A 180 10.31 8.43 6.19
C ALA A 180 11.70 9.08 6.00
N LEU A 181 12.72 8.56 6.69
CA LEU A 181 14.10 9.02 6.56
C LEU A 181 14.66 8.71 5.17
N LEU A 182 14.42 7.51 4.63
CA LEU A 182 14.87 7.10 3.30
C LEU A 182 14.18 7.91 2.19
N THR A 183 12.86 8.08 2.25
CA THR A 183 12.11 8.92 1.32
C THR A 183 12.63 10.36 1.35
N TYR A 184 12.89 10.92 2.54
CA TYR A 184 13.46 12.26 2.68
C TYR A 184 14.87 12.36 2.08
N ALA A 185 15.75 11.41 2.39
CA ALA A 185 17.11 11.36 1.85
C ALA A 185 17.10 11.17 0.32
N GLY A 186 16.22 10.30 -0.19
CA GLY A 186 15.99 10.08 -1.61
C GLY A 186 15.50 11.33 -2.33
N TRP A 187 14.56 12.06 -1.73
CA TRP A 187 14.11 13.35 -2.26
C TRP A 187 15.22 14.41 -2.29
N ARG A 188 16.01 14.51 -1.21
CA ARG A 188 17.15 15.45 -1.12
C ARG A 188 18.22 15.16 -2.17
N THR A 189 18.57 13.89 -2.36
CA THR A 189 19.57 13.45 -3.34
C THR A 189 19.08 13.63 -4.79
N ALA A 190 17.81 13.30 -5.06
CA ALA A 190 17.17 13.57 -6.35
C ALA A 190 17.17 15.08 -6.67
N ARG A 191 16.88 15.93 -5.68
CA ARG A 191 16.92 17.40 -5.85
C ARG A 191 18.33 17.93 -6.12
N ALA A 192 19.35 17.29 -5.56
CA ALA A 192 20.75 17.58 -5.85
C ALA A 192 21.23 16.98 -7.19
N ARG A 193 20.34 16.32 -7.96
CA ARG A 193 20.64 15.60 -9.21
C ARG A 193 21.64 14.45 -9.05
N SER A 194 21.80 13.93 -7.83
CA SER A 194 22.57 12.70 -7.57
C SER A 194 21.66 11.49 -7.76
N MET A 195 21.39 11.15 -9.03
CA MET A 195 20.39 10.14 -9.39
C MET A 195 20.81 8.72 -9.00
N GLU A 196 22.10 8.40 -9.03
CA GLU A 196 22.61 7.09 -8.61
C GLU A 196 22.33 6.83 -7.12
N SER A 197 22.67 7.81 -6.27
CA SER A 197 22.41 7.75 -4.83
C SER A 197 20.91 7.76 -4.52
N ALA A 198 20.13 8.61 -5.19
CA ALA A 198 18.68 8.65 -5.04
C ALA A 198 18.04 7.29 -5.37
N THR A 199 18.56 6.62 -6.40
CA THR A 199 18.08 5.30 -6.80
C THR A 199 18.38 4.26 -5.73
N GLY A 200 19.62 4.18 -5.25
CA GLY A 200 19.97 3.25 -4.17
C GLY A 200 19.09 3.42 -2.93
N LEU A 201 18.80 4.66 -2.53
CA LEU A 201 17.92 4.95 -1.40
C LEU A 201 16.48 4.49 -1.64
N LEU A 202 15.91 4.75 -2.82
CA LEU A 202 14.53 4.37 -3.15
C LEU A 202 14.35 2.85 -3.32
N TYR A 203 15.41 2.10 -3.66
CA TYR A 203 15.40 0.63 -3.62
C TYR A 203 15.26 0.10 -2.20
N ILE A 204 16.05 0.66 -1.26
CA ILE A 204 15.99 0.28 0.15
C ILE A 204 14.63 0.70 0.73
N ASP A 205 14.13 1.88 0.36
CA ASP A 205 12.84 2.42 0.80
C ASP A 205 11.69 1.50 0.42
N LEU A 206 11.65 1.01 -0.83
CA LEU A 206 10.66 0.02 -1.26
C LEU A 206 10.69 -1.24 -0.39
N GLY A 207 11.88 -1.77 -0.08
CA GLY A 207 12.02 -2.94 0.79
C GLY A 207 11.48 -2.70 2.19
N ALA A 208 11.78 -1.53 2.77
CA ALA A 208 11.29 -1.13 4.08
C ALA A 208 9.77 -0.93 4.10
N VAL A 209 9.21 -0.28 3.08
CA VAL A 209 7.75 -0.08 2.91
C VAL A 209 7.01 -1.40 2.77
N ILE A 210 7.50 -2.33 1.93
CA ILE A 210 6.87 -3.65 1.77
C ILE A 210 6.93 -4.44 3.08
N THR A 211 8.08 -4.45 3.76
CA THR A 211 8.24 -5.14 5.04
C THR A 211 7.30 -4.57 6.10
N GLY A 212 7.21 -3.24 6.21
CA GLY A 212 6.28 -2.57 7.11
C GLY A 212 4.81 -2.85 6.77
N THR A 213 4.47 -2.94 5.48
CA THR A 213 3.11 -3.25 5.01
C THR A 213 2.72 -4.69 5.34
N ILE A 214 3.63 -5.65 5.17
CA ILE A 214 3.40 -7.04 5.55
C ILE A 214 3.19 -7.14 7.06
N LEU A 215 4.03 -6.48 7.86
CA LEU A 215 3.89 -6.46 9.32
C LEU A 215 2.55 -5.85 9.75
N ALA A 216 2.16 -4.69 9.18
CA ALA A 216 0.88 -4.05 9.47
C ALA A 216 -0.32 -4.93 9.09
N SER A 217 -0.23 -5.61 7.93
CA SER A 217 -1.27 -6.54 7.49
C SER A 217 -1.36 -7.77 8.40
N GLY A 218 -0.22 -8.31 8.85
CA GLY A 218 -0.17 -9.44 9.78
C GLY A 218 -0.72 -9.09 11.17
N LEU A 219 -0.38 -7.92 11.70
CA LEU A 219 -0.94 -7.41 12.96
C LEU A 219 -2.45 -7.20 12.86
N PHE A 220 -2.91 -6.71 11.72
CA PHE A 220 -4.34 -6.52 11.49
C PHE A 220 -5.09 -7.85 11.36
N PHE A 221 -4.72 -8.73 10.44
CA PHE A 221 -5.47 -9.98 10.21
C PHE A 221 -5.23 -11.06 11.27
N GLY A 222 -4.10 -10.99 11.99
CA GLY A 222 -3.79 -11.90 13.09
C GLY A 222 -4.37 -11.43 14.42
N ALA A 223 -4.09 -10.18 14.82
CA ALA A 223 -4.41 -9.67 16.15
C ALA A 223 -5.52 -8.59 16.15
N GLY A 224 -6.02 -8.17 14.98
CA GLY A 224 -6.97 -7.06 14.84
C GLY A 224 -6.38 -5.68 15.15
N ILE A 225 -5.05 -5.55 15.15
CA ILE A 225 -4.37 -4.33 15.57
C ILE A 225 -4.13 -3.41 14.38
N LEU A 226 -4.42 -2.12 14.56
CA LEU A 226 -4.22 -1.08 13.56
C LEU A 226 -2.91 -0.31 13.82
N VAL A 227 -2.07 -0.18 12.78
CA VAL A 227 -0.69 0.36 12.83
C VAL A 227 -0.19 0.89 11.49
#